data_AF-A0A1E8CUW9-F1
#
_entry.id   AF-A0A1E8CUW9-F1
#
_cell.length_a   1.000
_cell.length_b   1.000
_cell.length_c   1.000
_cell.angle_alpha   90.00
_cell.angle_beta   90.00
_cell.angle_gamma   90.00
#
_symmetry.space_group_name_H-M   'P 1'
#
loop_
_entity.id
_entity.type
_entity.pdbx_description
1 polymer ?
#
loop_
_entity_poly.entity_id
_entity_poly.type
_entity_poly.pdbx_seq_one_letter_code
_entity_poly.pdbx_strand_id
1 'polypeptide(L)'
;MTTPDLVPGCFACNHQARSSLPPREDVTHTDHWRVAHAFNSTLPGWLVINPTRHLTSFTELAPAAADELGGLVHHLSAALEQVTGCTKTYLMQFSEADGFSHLHVHLVPRMPDHPADARGPKVFAYLNDDPAQWLPESRRDSIGLALREALSAP
;
A
#
# COMPACT_ATOMS: atom_id res chain seq x y z
N MET A 1 8.14 -23.32 -15.31
CA MET A 1 7.53 -22.24 -14.51
C MET A 1 8.19 -20.95 -14.92
N THR A 2 7.76 -20.39 -16.04
CA THR A 2 8.29 -19.13 -16.57
C THR A 2 7.54 -17.99 -15.90
N THR A 3 8.26 -17.08 -15.26
CA THR A 3 7.79 -15.75 -14.86
C THR A 3 7.72 -14.87 -16.11
N PRO A 4 6.54 -14.35 -16.54
CA PRO A 4 6.52 -13.35 -17.62
C PRO A 4 5.69 -12.10 -17.30
N ASP A 5 5.11 -11.97 -16.11
CA ASP A 5 4.10 -10.93 -15.87
C ASP A 5 4.67 -9.66 -15.23
N LEU A 6 5.98 -9.43 -15.26
CA LEU A 6 6.60 -8.21 -14.74
C LEU A 6 7.18 -7.39 -15.89
N VAL A 7 6.89 -6.08 -15.90
CA VAL A 7 7.36 -5.15 -16.93
C VAL A 7 8.57 -4.37 -16.42
N PRO A 8 9.75 -4.46 -17.06
CA PRO A 8 10.91 -3.64 -16.71
C PRO A 8 10.59 -2.15 -16.78
N GLY A 9 11.06 -1.38 -15.80
CA GLY A 9 10.81 0.06 -15.74
C GLY A 9 9.52 0.45 -15.03
N CYS A 10 8.58 -0.48 -14.81
CA CYS A 10 7.46 -0.26 -13.92
C CYS A 10 7.92 -0.29 -12.45
N PHE A 11 7.58 0.73 -11.66
CA PHE A 11 8.00 0.86 -10.26
C PHE A 11 7.59 -0.36 -9.41
N ALA A 12 6.31 -0.76 -9.47
CA ALA A 12 5.79 -1.89 -8.70
C ALA A 12 6.41 -3.22 -9.14
N CYS A 13 6.59 -3.44 -10.44
CA CYS A 13 7.24 -4.64 -10.99
C CYS A 13 8.70 -4.73 -10.57
N ASN A 14 9.45 -3.62 -10.63
CA ASN A 14 10.86 -3.59 -10.22
C ASN A 14 11.03 -3.97 -8.75
N HIS A 15 10.10 -3.55 -7.87
CA HIS A 15 10.12 -3.96 -6.47
C HIS A 15 9.71 -5.42 -6.30
N GLN A 16 8.67 -5.89 -7.01
CA GLN A 16 8.24 -7.29 -6.98
C GLN A 16 9.36 -8.26 -7.43
N ALA A 17 10.22 -7.83 -8.36
CA ALA A 17 11.32 -8.63 -8.86
C ALA A 17 12.53 -8.74 -7.90
N ARG A 18 12.54 -8.01 -6.77
CA ARG A 18 13.66 -8.04 -5.82
C ARG A 18 13.66 -9.34 -5.02
N SER A 19 14.87 -9.88 -4.78
CA SER A 19 15.06 -11.08 -3.95
C SER A 19 14.82 -10.83 -2.45
N SER A 20 14.90 -9.57 -2.03
CA SER A 20 14.60 -9.13 -0.67
C SER A 20 14.08 -7.71 -0.68
N LEU A 21 13.15 -7.43 0.22
CA LEU A 21 12.52 -6.14 0.37
C LEU A 21 12.66 -5.67 1.83
N PRO A 22 12.88 -4.37 2.07
CA PRO A 22 12.82 -3.84 3.42
C PRO A 22 11.37 -3.89 3.95
N PRO A 23 11.15 -3.84 5.27
CA PRO A 23 9.81 -3.95 5.86
C PRO A 23 8.79 -2.95 5.30
N ARG A 24 9.21 -1.71 4.96
CA ARG A 24 8.32 -0.73 4.32
C ARG A 24 7.82 -1.12 2.93
N GLU A 25 8.50 -2.01 2.22
CA GLU A 25 8.14 -2.45 0.87
C GLU A 25 7.45 -3.83 0.85
N ASP A 26 7.33 -4.46 2.02
CA ASP A 26 6.84 -5.83 2.19
C ASP A 26 6.14 -5.97 3.55
N VAL A 27 5.12 -5.14 3.80
CA VAL A 27 4.34 -5.18 5.04
C VAL A 27 3.70 -6.56 5.21
N THR A 28 3.05 -7.03 4.16
CA THR A 28 2.60 -8.41 3.98
C THR A 28 2.58 -8.75 2.49
N HIS A 29 2.68 -10.05 2.20
CA HIS A 29 2.69 -10.60 0.86
C HIS A 29 1.83 -11.85 0.85
N THR A 30 0.91 -11.92 -0.09
CA THR A 30 0.01 -13.03 -0.29
C THR A 30 0.20 -13.64 -1.68
N ASP A 31 -0.65 -14.58 -2.08
CA ASP A 31 -0.55 -15.22 -3.39
C ASP A 31 -0.68 -14.20 -4.54
N HIS A 32 -1.55 -13.19 -4.39
CA HIS A 32 -1.83 -12.22 -5.44
C HIS A 32 -1.44 -10.79 -5.12
N TRP A 33 -1.13 -10.44 -3.87
CA TRP A 33 -0.94 -9.06 -3.44
C TRP A 33 0.33 -8.84 -2.61
N ARG A 34 1.07 -7.77 -2.90
CA ARG A 34 2.15 -7.22 -2.08
C ARG A 34 1.74 -5.87 -1.51
N VAL A 35 1.94 -5.68 -0.22
CA VAL A 35 1.58 -4.44 0.47
C VAL A 35 2.84 -3.68 0.88
N ALA A 36 2.91 -2.41 0.48
CA ALA A 36 4.00 -1.50 0.82
C ALA A 36 3.46 -0.24 1.51
N HIS A 37 4.32 0.50 2.20
CA HIS A 37 4.05 1.85 2.68
C HIS A 37 4.39 2.85 1.57
N ALA A 38 3.49 3.81 1.31
CA ALA A 38 3.74 4.88 0.34
C ALA A 38 5.04 5.62 0.65
N PHE A 39 5.91 5.77 -0.35
CA PHE A 39 7.26 6.29 -0.14
C PHE A 39 7.33 7.81 -0.01
N ASN A 40 6.41 8.51 -0.67
CA ASN A 40 6.31 9.95 -0.72
C ASN A 40 5.26 10.53 0.24
N SER A 41 4.91 9.77 1.28
CA SER A 41 3.89 10.17 2.25
C SER A 41 4.49 10.81 3.50
N THR A 42 3.84 11.85 3.98
CA THR A 42 4.03 12.42 5.33
C THR A 42 3.14 11.74 6.38
N LEU A 43 2.20 10.87 5.97
CA LEU A 43 1.22 10.22 6.84
C LEU A 43 1.64 8.79 7.22
N PRO A 44 1.81 8.49 8.52
CA PRO A 44 2.11 7.14 8.99
C PRO A 44 0.99 6.15 8.65
N GLY A 45 1.36 5.02 8.05
CA GLY A 45 0.44 3.93 7.73
C GLY A 45 -0.29 4.09 6.40
N TRP A 46 0.10 5.04 5.54
CA TRP A 46 -0.42 5.07 4.17
C TRP A 46 0.08 3.84 3.41
N LEU A 47 -0.79 2.87 3.15
CA LEU A 47 -0.46 1.64 2.46
C LEU A 47 -0.82 1.69 0.97
N VAL A 48 -0.05 0.96 0.18
CA VAL A 48 -0.25 0.72 -1.24
C VAL A 48 -0.27 -0.79 -1.46
N ILE A 49 -1.42 -1.30 -1.88
CA ILE A 49 -1.66 -2.71 -2.18
C ILE A 49 -1.45 -2.90 -3.69
N ASN A 50 -0.45 -3.70 -4.05
CA ASN A 50 -0.03 -3.91 -5.43
C ASN A 50 -0.27 -5.39 -5.80
N PRO A 51 -0.85 -5.71 -6.98
CA PRO A 51 -0.85 -7.07 -7.46
C PRO A 51 0.59 -7.53 -7.72
N THR A 52 0.86 -8.81 -7.51
CA THR A 52 2.17 -9.44 -7.73
C THR A 52 2.50 -9.62 -9.21
N ARG A 53 1.55 -9.31 -10.09
CA ARG A 53 1.65 -9.30 -11.56
C ARG A 53 1.40 -7.89 -12.09
N HIS A 54 1.94 -7.59 -13.27
CA HIS A 54 1.65 -6.35 -13.98
C HIS A 54 0.25 -6.38 -14.57
N LEU A 55 -0.62 -5.54 -14.02
CA LEU A 55 -1.99 -5.33 -14.48
C LEU A 55 -2.25 -3.83 -14.47
N THR A 56 -3.13 -3.34 -15.34
CA THR A 56 -3.49 -1.91 -15.35
C THR A 56 -4.94 -1.63 -14.92
N SER A 57 -5.77 -2.67 -14.87
CA SER A 57 -7.19 -2.57 -14.51
C SER A 57 -7.64 -3.72 -13.62
N PHE A 58 -8.66 -3.49 -12.78
CA PHE A 58 -9.34 -4.52 -12.00
C PHE A 58 -9.92 -5.64 -12.85
N THR A 59 -10.33 -5.35 -14.09
CA THR A 59 -10.90 -6.35 -15.00
C THR A 59 -9.88 -7.38 -15.50
N GLU A 60 -8.59 -7.12 -15.31
CA GLU A 60 -7.51 -8.05 -15.65
C GLU A 60 -7.16 -9.01 -14.51
N LEU A 61 -7.70 -8.77 -13.30
CA LEU A 61 -7.48 -9.66 -12.16
C LEU A 61 -8.09 -11.03 -12.43
N ALA A 62 -7.35 -12.07 -12.06
CA ALA A 62 -7.96 -13.39 -11.89
C ALA A 62 -9.02 -13.32 -10.78
N PRO A 63 -10.14 -14.08 -10.88
CA PRO A 63 -11.19 -14.08 -9.86
C PRO A 63 -10.66 -14.27 -8.43
N ALA A 64 -9.72 -15.20 -8.23
CA ALA A 64 -9.11 -15.45 -6.92
C ALA A 64 -8.37 -14.22 -6.35
N ALA A 65 -7.70 -13.43 -7.19
CA ALA A 65 -7.04 -12.19 -6.76
C ALA A 65 -8.07 -11.14 -6.34
N ALA A 66 -9.18 -11.02 -7.06
CA ALA A 66 -10.27 -10.11 -6.72
C ALA A 66 -10.96 -10.52 -5.41
N ASP A 67 -11.23 -11.81 -5.21
CA ASP A 67 -11.84 -12.35 -3.99
C ASP A 67 -10.95 -12.14 -2.77
N GLU A 68 -9.63 -12.34 -2.93
CA GLU A 68 -8.65 -12.17 -1.85
C GLU A 68 -8.56 -10.72 -1.35
N LEU A 69 -8.73 -9.74 -2.24
CA LEU A 69 -8.53 -8.32 -1.91
C LEU A 69 -9.46 -7.86 -0.77
N GLY A 70 -10.71 -8.33 -0.74
CA GLY A 70 -11.67 -7.92 0.28
C GLY A 70 -11.22 -8.30 1.69
N GLY A 71 -10.76 -9.55 1.88
CA GLY A 71 -10.22 -10.03 3.15
C GLY A 71 -8.91 -9.32 3.53
N LEU A 72 -8.04 -9.09 2.55
CA LEU A 72 -6.79 -8.35 2.76
C LEU A 72 -7.05 -6.92 3.24
N VAL A 73 -7.96 -6.18 2.60
CA VAL A 73 -8.35 -4.82 3.00
C VAL A 73 -8.92 -4.80 4.42
N HIS A 74 -9.75 -5.78 4.78
CA HIS A 74 -10.30 -5.89 6.13
C HIS A 74 -9.20 -6.08 7.18
N HIS A 75 -8.32 -7.06 7.01
CA HIS A 75 -7.24 -7.34 7.97
C HIS A 75 -6.24 -6.17 8.08
N LEU A 76 -5.86 -5.57 6.96
CA LEU A 76 -5.00 -4.38 6.97
C LEU A 76 -5.66 -3.19 7.66
N SER A 77 -6.98 -3.00 7.49
CA SER A 77 -7.70 -1.92 8.17
C SER A 77 -7.71 -2.12 9.68
N ALA A 78 -7.99 -3.34 10.14
CA ALA A 78 -7.91 -3.67 11.57
C ALA A 78 -6.49 -3.47 12.13
N ALA A 79 -5.46 -3.90 11.42
CA ALA A 79 -4.07 -3.68 11.80
C ALA A 79 -3.70 -2.18 11.85
N LEU A 80 -4.18 -1.39 10.88
CA LEU A 80 -3.99 0.07 10.88
C LEU A 80 -4.68 0.73 12.08
N GLU A 81 -5.89 0.32 12.42
CA GLU A 81 -6.58 0.82 13.62
C GLU A 81 -5.77 0.54 14.89
N GLN A 82 -5.26 -0.68 15.05
CA GLN A 82 -4.43 -1.06 16.19
C GLN A 82 -3.10 -0.29 16.26
N VAL A 83 -2.37 -0.21 15.14
CA VAL A 83 -1.02 0.36 15.09
C VAL A 83 -1.03 1.89 15.13
N THR A 84 -2.04 2.52 14.55
CA THR A 84 -2.07 3.98 14.36
C THR A 84 -3.13 4.68 15.21
N GLY A 85 -4.11 3.96 15.74
CA GLY A 85 -5.28 4.55 16.40
C GLY A 85 -6.23 5.25 15.43
N CYS A 86 -6.15 4.94 14.13
CA CYS A 86 -7.04 5.55 13.14
C CYS A 86 -8.50 5.17 13.41
N THR A 87 -9.41 6.03 12.99
CA THR A 87 -10.87 5.84 13.22
C THR A 87 -11.58 5.15 12.05
N LYS A 88 -10.89 5.03 10.92
CA LYS A 88 -11.38 4.49 9.65
C LYS A 88 -10.24 4.46 8.64
N THR A 89 -10.36 3.61 7.63
CA THR A 89 -9.51 3.61 6.44
C THR A 89 -10.25 4.14 5.21
N TYR A 90 -9.53 4.80 4.31
CA TYR A 90 -9.98 5.14 2.97
C TYR A 90 -9.41 4.13 1.98
N LEU A 91 -10.23 3.66 1.04
CA LEU A 91 -9.82 2.76 -0.04
C LEU A 91 -10.02 3.47 -1.38
N MET A 92 -8.96 3.55 -2.20
CA MET A 92 -8.96 4.40 -3.39
C MET A 92 -8.08 3.77 -4.46
N GLN A 93 -8.50 3.79 -5.72
CA GLN A 93 -7.66 3.39 -6.86
C GLN A 93 -7.80 4.44 -7.96
N PHE A 94 -6.65 4.89 -8.45
CA PHE A 94 -6.54 5.82 -9.59
C PHE A 94 -5.59 5.22 -10.61
N SER A 95 -4.35 4.94 -10.20
CA SER A 95 -3.32 4.26 -11.02
C SER A 95 -3.11 4.88 -12.41
N GLU A 96 -3.10 6.22 -12.46
CA GLU A 96 -3.01 6.99 -13.71
C GLU A 96 -1.78 7.92 -13.77
N ALA A 97 -1.05 8.08 -12.67
CA ALA A 97 0.15 8.91 -12.66
C ALA A 97 1.24 8.34 -13.58
N ASP A 98 1.99 9.21 -14.24
CA ASP A 98 3.05 8.80 -15.17
C ASP A 98 4.09 7.91 -14.47
N GLY A 99 4.42 6.77 -15.07
CA GLY A 99 5.25 5.73 -14.45
C GLY A 99 4.57 4.84 -13.39
N PHE A 100 3.30 5.09 -13.05
CA PHE A 100 2.52 4.38 -12.03
C PHE A 100 1.18 3.83 -12.55
N SER A 101 1.11 3.48 -13.84
CA SER A 101 -0.06 2.85 -14.46
C SER A 101 -0.34 1.41 -14.00
N HIS A 102 0.61 0.78 -13.31
CA HIS A 102 0.42 -0.51 -12.65
C HIS A 102 -0.66 -0.37 -11.58
N LEU A 103 -1.69 -1.22 -11.65
CA LEU A 103 -2.82 -1.24 -10.74
C LEU A 103 -2.34 -1.22 -9.29
N HIS A 104 -2.74 -0.23 -8.52
CA HIS A 104 -2.43 -0.17 -7.10
C HIS A 104 -3.58 0.48 -6.34
N VAL A 105 -3.86 -0.05 -5.17
CA VAL A 105 -4.95 0.41 -4.32
C VAL A 105 -4.34 1.08 -3.09
N HIS A 106 -4.73 2.32 -2.86
CA HIS A 106 -4.37 3.02 -1.62
C HIS A 106 -5.30 2.58 -0.51
N LEU A 107 -4.72 2.23 0.63
CA LEU A 107 -5.42 2.04 1.90
C LEU A 107 -4.85 3.01 2.92
N VAL A 108 -5.63 4.02 3.28
CA VAL A 108 -5.12 5.22 3.98
C VAL A 108 -5.81 5.38 5.33
N PRO A 109 -5.06 5.40 6.45
CA PRO A 109 -5.65 5.60 7.77
C PRO A 109 -6.14 7.05 7.94
N ARG A 110 -7.32 7.21 8.51
CA ARG A 110 -7.86 8.51 8.91
C ARG A 110 -7.79 8.65 10.43
N MET A 111 -6.88 9.50 10.91
CA MET A 111 -6.72 9.76 12.34
C MET A 111 -7.90 10.56 12.92
N PRO A 112 -8.21 10.41 14.23
CA PRO A 112 -9.27 11.16 14.88
C PRO A 112 -9.21 12.67 14.64
N ASP A 113 -7.99 13.20 14.66
CA ASP A 113 -7.60 14.61 14.63
C ASP A 113 -7.24 15.15 13.23
N HIS A 114 -7.35 14.34 12.17
CA HIS A 114 -7.12 14.83 10.79
C HIS A 114 -7.91 16.12 10.53
N PRO A 115 -7.26 17.19 10.04
CA PRO A 115 -7.92 18.46 9.80
C PRO A 115 -8.95 18.31 8.68
N ALA A 116 -9.99 19.15 8.69
CA ALA A 116 -11.14 18.98 7.79
C ALA A 116 -10.76 19.10 6.30
N ASP A 117 -9.73 19.89 6.01
CA ASP A 117 -9.15 20.09 4.68
C ASP A 117 -8.19 18.97 4.23
N ALA A 118 -7.93 17.97 5.08
CA ALA A 118 -7.18 16.76 4.71
C ALA A 118 -8.02 15.46 4.86
N ARG A 119 -9.35 15.57 4.80
CA ARG A 119 -10.29 14.43 4.85
C ARG A 119 -10.86 14.08 3.47
N GLY A 120 -11.29 12.84 3.31
CA GLY A 120 -11.84 12.31 2.06
C GLY A 120 -10.79 12.38 0.94
N PRO A 121 -11.16 12.77 -0.29
CA PRO A 121 -10.20 12.90 -1.40
C PRO A 121 -9.03 13.86 -1.11
N LYS A 122 -9.18 14.80 -0.18
CA LYS A 122 -8.11 15.73 0.19
C LYS A 122 -6.99 15.11 1.03
N VAL A 123 -7.13 13.85 1.44
CA VAL A 123 -6.07 13.11 2.15
C VAL A 123 -4.76 13.07 1.35
N PHE A 124 -4.83 13.20 0.02
CA PHE A 124 -3.65 13.33 -0.85
C PHE A 124 -2.77 14.55 -0.55
N ALA A 125 -3.21 15.52 0.26
CA ALA A 125 -2.32 16.55 0.81
C ALA A 125 -1.13 15.96 1.61
N TYR A 126 -1.23 14.71 2.06
CA TYR A 126 -0.13 13.98 2.70
C TYR A 126 0.80 13.24 1.73
N LEU A 127 0.57 13.30 0.41
CA LEU A 127 1.56 12.89 -0.59
C LEU A 127 2.17 14.13 -1.23
N ASN A 128 3.49 14.18 -1.36
CA ASN A 128 4.17 15.30 -1.99
C ASN A 128 5.49 14.87 -2.63
N ASP A 129 6.03 15.70 -3.52
CA ASP A 129 7.28 15.39 -4.24
C ASP A 129 8.53 15.92 -3.54
N ASP A 130 8.43 16.53 -2.36
CA ASP A 130 9.57 17.03 -1.59
C ASP A 130 10.13 15.95 -0.65
N PRO A 131 11.28 15.31 -1.00
CA PRO A 131 11.81 14.20 -0.22
C PRO A 131 12.23 14.60 1.19
N ALA A 132 12.45 15.89 1.46
CA ALA A 132 12.76 16.37 2.81
C ALA A 132 11.56 16.29 3.76
N GLN A 133 10.34 16.21 3.22
CA GLN A 133 9.11 16.11 4.01
C GLN A 133 8.65 14.66 4.20
N TRP A 134 9.13 13.72 3.38
CA TRP A 134 8.70 12.33 3.45
C TRP A 134 9.01 11.69 4.81
N LEU A 135 8.18 10.74 5.20
CA LEU A 135 8.49 9.93 6.37
C LEU A 135 9.83 9.20 6.18
N PRO A 136 10.75 9.30 7.17
CA PRO A 136 12.02 8.60 7.10
C PRO A 136 11.84 7.10 6.86
N GLU A 137 12.76 6.49 6.12
CA GLU A 137 12.69 5.05 5.82
C GLU A 137 12.61 4.20 7.08
N SER A 138 13.40 4.54 8.11
CA SER A 138 13.38 3.85 9.41
C SER A 138 12.02 3.94 10.10
N ARG A 139 11.31 5.05 9.95
CA ARG A 139 9.95 5.21 10.48
C ARG A 139 8.97 4.33 9.70
N ARG A 140 9.04 4.34 8.37
CA ARG A 140 8.20 3.47 7.51
C ARG A 140 8.48 1.99 7.78
N ASP A 141 9.73 1.61 7.99
CA ASP A 141 10.11 0.24 8.35
C ASP A 141 9.52 -0.17 9.70
N SER A 142 9.62 0.70 10.72
CA SER A 142 9.03 0.43 12.04
C SER A 142 7.51 0.23 11.99
N ILE A 143 6.81 1.01 11.15
CA ILE A 143 5.36 0.87 10.94
C ILE A 143 5.06 -0.44 10.21
N GLY A 144 5.83 -0.77 9.16
CA GLY A 144 5.66 -2.02 8.41
C GLY A 144 5.82 -3.25 9.30
N LEU A 145 6.82 -3.25 10.20
CA LEU A 145 7.01 -4.32 11.18
C LEU A 145 5.85 -4.42 12.18
N ALA A 146 5.38 -3.30 12.73
CA ALA A 146 4.25 -3.28 13.66
C ALA A 146 2.96 -3.78 13.02
N LEU A 147 2.71 -3.41 11.75
CA LEU A 147 1.56 -3.91 11.00
C LEU A 147 1.66 -5.41 10.75
N ARG A 148 2.85 -5.92 10.40
CA ARG A 148 3.08 -7.35 10.23
C ARG A 148 2.82 -8.15 11.51
N GLU A 149 3.25 -7.62 12.65
CA GLU A 149 2.98 -8.21 13.95
C GLU A 149 1.48 -8.25 14.24
N ALA A 150 0.77 -7.13 14.03
CA ALA A 150 -0.69 -7.05 14.22
C ALA A 150 -1.47 -8.01 13.31
N LEU A 151 -1.02 -8.23 12.07
CA LEU A 151 -1.63 -9.19 11.13
C LEU A 151 -1.41 -10.65 11.53
N SER A 152 -0.39 -10.92 12.35
CA SER A 152 -0.05 -12.29 12.80
C SER A 152 -0.68 -12.63 14.16
N ALA A 153 -1.32 -11.65 14.82
CA ALA A 153 -2.01 -11.87 16.07
C ALA A 153 -3.31 -12.68 15.84
N PRO A 154 -3.61 -13.66 16.71
CA PRO A 154 -4.77 -14.55 16.57
C PRO A 154 -6.12 -13.86 16.76
#